data_AF-A0A6S7L631-F1
#
_entry.id   AF-A0A6S7L631-F1
#
_cell.length_a   1.000
_cell.length_b   1.000
_cell.length_c   1.000
_cell.angle_alpha   90.00
_cell.angle_beta   90.00
_cell.angle_gamma   90.00
#
_symmetry.space_group_name_H-M   'P 1'
#
loop_
_entity.id
_entity.type
_entity.pdbx_description
1 polymer ?
#
loop_
_entity_poly.entity_id
_entity_poly.type
_entity_poly.pdbx_seq_one_letter_code
_entity_poly.pdbx_strand_id
1 'polypeptide(L)'
;MDPSWSETGDRYLIKLFRDYLFHQVTETGEPWLDMSHIVSSLNKLDSGSPEKICLISRDEQSVLVVSYRDLKECFDGAFKELTSSS
;
A
#
# COMPACT_ATOMS: atom_id res chain seq x y z
N MET A 1 5.07 2.85 -21.24
CA MET A 1 5.67 2.75 -19.90
C MET A 1 6.37 1.40 -19.80
N ASP A 2 7.55 1.36 -19.16
CA ASP A 2 8.28 0.12 -18.90
C ASP A 2 7.41 -0.82 -18.01
N PRO A 3 7.18 -2.09 -18.38
CA PRO A 3 6.41 -3.04 -17.56
C PRO A 3 6.96 -3.21 -16.14
N SER A 4 8.26 -2.99 -15.94
CA SER A 4 8.93 -3.08 -14.62
C SER A 4 8.67 -1.86 -13.72
N TRP A 5 8.03 -0.81 -14.26
CA TRP A 5 7.76 0.43 -13.54
C TRP A 5 7.03 0.17 -12.21
N SER A 6 6.06 -0.75 -12.19
CA SER A 6 5.24 -1.03 -11.00
C SER A 6 5.89 -1.90 -9.92
N GLU A 7 7.02 -2.56 -10.21
CA GLU A 7 7.60 -3.59 -9.34
C GLU A 7 8.87 -3.13 -8.59
N THR A 8 9.19 -1.83 -8.60
CA THR A 8 10.43 -1.31 -8.02
C THR A 8 10.22 -0.09 -7.12
N GLY A 9 11.00 -0.02 -6.04
CA GLY A 9 11.07 1.13 -5.12
C GLY A 9 9.73 1.48 -4.46
N ASP A 10 9.40 2.78 -4.46
CA ASP A 10 8.21 3.35 -3.84
C ASP A 10 6.89 2.72 -4.33
N ARG A 11 6.86 2.25 -5.58
CA ARG A 11 5.66 1.63 -6.18
C ARG A 11 5.40 0.23 -5.63
N TYR A 12 6.45 -0.46 -5.19
CA TYR A 12 6.31 -1.73 -4.48
C TYR A 12 5.61 -1.54 -3.12
N LEU A 13 5.89 -0.44 -2.40
CA LEU A 13 5.17 -0.11 -1.16
C LEU A 13 3.67 0.09 -1.41
N ILE A 14 3.30 0.76 -2.51
CA ILE A 14 1.90 0.95 -2.90
C ILE A 14 1.23 -0.40 -3.20
N LYS A 15 1.94 -1.31 -3.88
CA LYS A 15 1.44 -2.67 -4.16
C LYS A 15 1.18 -3.45 -2.88
N LEU A 16 2.10 -3.42 -1.93
CA LEU A 16 1.91 -4.08 -0.64
C LEU A 16 0.80 -3.43 0.18
N PHE A 17 0.66 -2.10 0.12
CA PHE A 17 -0.45 -1.40 0.78
C PHE A 17 -1.82 -1.80 0.21
N ARG A 18 -1.92 -1.98 -1.11
CA ARG A 18 -3.14 -2.55 -1.73
C ARG A 18 -3.43 -3.94 -1.19
N ASP A 19 -2.42 -4.79 -1.05
CA ASP A 19 -2.60 -6.13 -0.50
C ASP A 19 -3.04 -6.07 0.98
N TYR A 20 -2.48 -5.14 1.77
CA TYR A 20 -2.90 -4.86 3.16
C TYR A 20 -4.37 -4.44 3.30
N LEU A 21 -4.94 -3.76 2.30
CA LEU A 21 -6.35 -3.34 2.31
C LEU A 21 -7.31 -4.45 1.87
N PHE A 22 -6.94 -5.20 0.84
CA PHE A 22 -7.90 -6.01 0.08
C PHE A 22 -7.61 -7.51 0.07
N HIS A 23 -6.45 -7.94 0.58
CA HIS A 23 -6.03 -9.35 0.61
C HIS A 23 -5.87 -9.86 2.06
N GLN A 24 -6.69 -9.35 2.97
CA GLN A 24 -6.78 -9.92 4.31
C GLN A 24 -7.45 -11.30 4.23
N VAL A 25 -7.02 -12.22 5.08
CA VAL A 25 -7.60 -13.55 5.23
C VAL A 25 -7.94 -13.80 6.70
N THR A 26 -8.96 -14.59 6.96
CA THR A 26 -9.28 -15.09 8.30
C THR A 26 -8.23 -16.11 8.76
N GLU A 27 -8.30 -16.52 10.03
CA GLU A 27 -7.44 -17.58 10.57
C GLU A 27 -7.55 -18.91 9.80
N THR A 28 -8.68 -19.15 9.13
CA THR A 28 -8.92 -20.33 8.29
C THR A 28 -8.47 -20.15 6.84
N GLY A 29 -7.90 -18.99 6.50
CA GLY A 29 -7.40 -18.66 5.16
C GLY A 29 -8.50 -18.18 4.20
N GLU A 30 -9.71 -17.93 4.67
CA GLU A 30 -10.80 -17.42 3.83
C GLU A 30 -10.61 -15.91 3.57
N PRO A 31 -10.86 -15.41 2.35
CA PRO A 31 -10.78 -13.98 2.06
C PRO A 31 -11.69 -13.18 3.00
N TRP A 32 -11.12 -12.17 3.64
CA TRP A 32 -11.81 -11.29 4.56
C TRP A 32 -11.76 -9.84 4.05
N LEU A 33 -12.91 -9.18 4.02
CA LEU A 33 -13.02 -7.79 3.57
C LEU A 33 -13.68 -6.96 4.66
N ASP A 34 -12.87 -6.19 5.38
CA ASP A 34 -13.32 -5.26 6.41
C ASP A 34 -13.42 -3.85 5.84
N MET A 35 -14.65 -3.38 5.64
CA MET A 35 -14.92 -2.03 5.14
C MET A 35 -14.49 -0.93 6.11
N SER A 36 -14.56 -1.17 7.43
CA SER A 36 -14.11 -0.21 8.44
C SER A 36 -12.59 -0.04 8.37
N HIS A 37 -11.87 -1.16 8.24
CA HIS A 37 -10.43 -1.18 8.01
C HIS A 37 -10.04 -0.40 6.75
N ILE A 38 -10.69 -0.69 5.62
CA ILE A 38 -10.40 -0.05 4.33
C ILE A 38 -10.60 1.46 4.43
N VAL A 39 -11.77 1.92 4.89
CA VAL A 39 -12.09 3.35 4.95
C VAL A 39 -11.17 4.07 5.92
N SER A 40 -10.92 3.51 7.11
CA SER A 40 -10.01 4.11 8.10
C SER A 40 -8.58 4.23 7.56
N SER A 41 -8.08 3.19 6.91
CA SER A 41 -6.74 3.18 6.32
C SER A 41 -6.60 4.18 5.17
N LEU A 42 -7.61 4.30 4.31
CA LEU A 42 -7.62 5.31 3.24
C LEU A 42 -7.69 6.74 3.79
N ASN A 43 -8.48 6.98 4.84
CA ASN A 43 -8.51 8.29 5.50
C ASN A 43 -7.15 8.66 6.10
N LYS A 44 -6.47 7.70 6.74
CA LYS A 44 -5.13 7.89 7.32
C LYS A 44 -4.07 8.15 6.25
N LEU A 45 -4.16 7.45 5.11
CA LEU A 45 -3.31 7.68 3.95
C LEU A 45 -3.52 9.11 3.43
N ASP A 46 -4.79 9.50 3.20
CA ASP A 46 -5.10 10.82 2.66
C ASP A 46 -4.62 11.95 3.58
N SER A 47 -4.83 11.81 4.89
CA SER A 47 -4.37 12.78 5.89
C SER A 47 -2.84 12.76 6.12
N GLY A 48 -2.11 11.78 5.58
CA GLY A 48 -0.67 11.60 5.83
C GLY A 48 -0.36 11.34 7.30
N SER A 49 -1.12 10.44 7.94
CA SER A 49 -0.95 10.12 9.37
C SER A 49 0.47 9.62 9.70
N PRO A 50 1.06 10.01 10.85
CA PRO A 50 2.35 9.46 11.30
C PRO A 50 2.24 8.02 11.84
N GLU A 51 1.02 7.48 11.95
CA GLU A 51 0.80 6.09 12.34
C GLU A 51 1.52 5.11 11.41
N LYS A 52 2.14 4.08 11.99
CA LYS A 52 2.90 3.06 11.27
C LYS A 52 2.12 1.75 11.16
N ILE A 53 2.25 1.10 10.00
CA ILE A 53 1.69 -0.21 9.69
C ILE A 53 2.79 -1.16 9.21
N CYS A 54 2.53 -2.46 9.34
CA CYS A 54 3.37 -3.51 8.77
C CYS A 54 2.79 -3.97 7.43
N LEU A 55 3.60 -3.88 6.39
CA LEU A 55 3.32 -4.42 5.07
C LEU A 55 4.12 -5.71 4.89
N ILE A 56 3.45 -6.78 4.47
CA ILE A 56 4.03 -8.12 4.33
C ILE A 56 3.96 -8.52 2.86
N SER A 57 5.08 -9.03 2.33
CA SER A 57 5.11 -9.59 0.98
C SER A 57 4.27 -10.88 0.90
N ARG A 58 3.79 -11.22 -0.29
CA ARG A 58 2.95 -12.42 -0.50
C ARG A 58 3.65 -13.74 -0.22
N ASP A 59 4.98 -13.77 -0.35
CA ASP A 59 5.82 -14.91 0.00
C ASP A 59 6.16 -14.94 1.50
N GLU A 60 5.64 -13.98 2.27
CA GLU A 60 5.87 -13.80 3.70
C GLU A 60 7.34 -13.61 4.11
N GLN A 61 8.23 -13.38 3.14
CA GLN A 61 9.67 -13.26 3.40
C GLN A 61 10.11 -11.85 3.77
N SER A 62 9.32 -10.83 3.41
CA SER A 62 9.65 -9.43 3.63
C SER A 62 8.58 -8.75 4.47
N VAL A 63 9.00 -8.08 5.53
CA VAL A 63 8.16 -7.23 6.38
C VAL A 63 8.72 -5.82 6.37
N LEU A 64 7.89 -4.85 6.00
CA LEU A 64 8.24 -3.44 5.93
C LEU A 64 7.37 -2.67 6.90
N VAL A 65 7.98 -1.87 7.77
CA VAL A 65 7.28 -0.97 8.70
C VAL A 65 7.31 0.44 8.12
N VAL A 66 6.15 0.97 7.77
CA VAL A 66 6.01 2.24 7.04
C VAL A 66 4.90 3.09 7.65
N SER A 67 5.04 4.41 7.63
CA SER A 67 3.94 5.29 8.05
C SER A 67 2.98 5.59 6.91
N TYR A 68 1.73 5.93 7.23
CA TYR A 68 0.78 6.41 6.22
C TYR A 68 1.28 7.68 5.53
N ARG A 69 2.06 8.51 6.23
CA ARG A 69 2.75 9.66 5.64
C ARG A 69 3.72 9.25 4.54
N ASP A 70 4.62 8.30 4.82
CA ASP A 70 5.59 7.83 3.82
C ASP A 70 4.86 7.22 2.62
N LEU A 71 3.79 6.45 2.86
CA LEU A 71 2.95 5.89 1.80
C LEU A 71 2.28 6.96 0.94
N LYS A 72 1.82 8.05 1.55
CA LYS A 72 1.25 9.19 0.82
C LYS A 72 2.31 9.84 -0.08
N GLU A 73 3.51 10.07 0.44
CA GLU A 73 4.62 10.63 -0.33
C GLU A 73 4.99 9.73 -1.53
N CYS A 74 5.06 8.41 -1.34
CA CYS A 74 5.24 7.44 -2.42
C CYS A 74 4.10 7.49 -3.46
N PHE A 75 2.84 7.56 -3.00
CA PHE A 75 1.67 7.61 -3.86
C PHE A 75 1.64 8.88 -4.72
N ASP A 76 1.80 10.04 -4.09
CA ASP A 76 1.80 11.34 -4.76
C ASP A 76 2.96 11.44 -5.75
N GLY A 77 4.15 10.92 -5.39
CA GLY A 77 5.31 10.84 -6.27
C GLY A 77 5.03 9.98 -7.51
N ALA A 78 4.55 8.75 -7.32
CA ALA A 78 4.22 7.85 -8.40
C ALA A 78 3.11 8.41 -9.31
N PHE A 79 2.07 9.02 -8.73
CA PHE A 79 0.99 9.64 -9.49
C PHE A 79 1.48 10.84 -10.30
N LYS A 80 2.32 11.70 -9.70
CA LYS A 80 2.91 12.85 -10.38
C LYS A 80 3.72 12.43 -11.61
N GLU A 81 4.56 11.41 -11.49
CA GLU A 81 5.31 10.87 -12.64
C GLU A 81 4.40 10.43 -13.79
N LEU A 82 3.30 9.73 -13.49
CA LEU A 82 2.33 9.28 -14.50
C LEU A 82 1.67 10.47 -15.20
N THR A 83 1.24 11.47 -14.43
CA THR A 83 0.59 12.67 -14.98
C THR A 83 1.56 13.57 -15.75
N SER A 84 2.84 13.63 -15.38
CA SER A 84 3.86 14.40 -16.11
C SER A 84 4.36 13.71 -17.37
N SER A 85 4.15 12.40 -17.48
CA SER A 85 4.50 11.59 -18.64
C SER A 85 3.38 11.51 -19.69
N SER A 86 2.27 12.22 -19.45
CA SER A 86 1.09 12.30 -20.32
C SER A 86 1.10 13.54 -21.20
#